data_AF-A0A4S0QUI6-F1
#
_entry.id   AF-A0A4S0QUI6-F1
#
_cell.length_a   1.000
_cell.length_b   1.000
_cell.length_c   1.000
_cell.angle_alpha   90.00
_cell.angle_beta   90.00
_cell.angle_gamma   90.00
#
_symmetry.space_group_name_H-M   'P 1'
#
loop_
_entity.id
_entity.type
_entity.pdbx_description
1 polymer ?
#
loop_
_entity_poly.entity_id
_entity_poly.type
_entity_poly.pdbx_seq_one_letter_code
_entity_poly.pdbx_strand_id
1 'polypeptide(L)'
;RAAHGHVEVVHGVSFSVGKGECVGLVGGSGSGKTTTGRCVTGLHSNASGSLLFEGHSMPFAVSSRSKADLSAMQIVFQNPDRSLNPKESIAQSIARAVRLTGLADRARVG
;
A
#
# COMPACT_ATOMS: atom_id res chain seq x y z
N ARG A 1 11.53 -11.04 -1.64
CA ARG A 1 11.36 -11.67 -2.97
C ARG A 1 9.87 -11.69 -3.30
N ALA A 2 9.47 -11.66 -4.58
CA ALA A 2 8.06 -11.75 -4.97
C ALA A 2 7.89 -12.35 -6.37
N ALA A 3 6.78 -13.06 -6.59
CA ALA A 3 6.54 -13.82 -7.83
C ALA A 3 5.09 -13.73 -8.33
N HIS A 4 4.91 -13.73 -9.66
CA HIS A 4 3.62 -13.96 -10.30
C HIS A 4 3.57 -15.41 -10.80
N GLY A 5 2.77 -16.25 -10.14
CA GLY A 5 2.85 -17.70 -10.33
C GLY A 5 4.24 -18.22 -9.96
N HIS A 6 4.90 -18.87 -10.92
CA HIS A 6 6.27 -19.40 -10.76
C HIS A 6 7.37 -18.43 -11.17
N VAL A 7 7.03 -17.25 -11.73
CA VAL A 7 8.00 -16.29 -12.23
C VAL A 7 8.35 -15.28 -11.13
N GLU A 8 9.59 -15.34 -10.63
CA GLU A 8 10.11 -14.33 -9.70
C GLU A 8 10.29 -13.00 -10.43
N VAL A 9 9.74 -11.92 -9.88
CA VAL A 9 9.77 -10.56 -10.45
C VAL A 9 10.56 -9.59 -9.58
N VAL A 10 10.73 -9.91 -8.30
CA VAL A 10 11.55 -9.13 -7.36
C VAL A 10 12.57 -10.04 -6.71
N HIS A 11 13.84 -9.86 -7.07
CA HIS A 11 14.95 -10.71 -6.64
C HIS A 11 15.70 -10.09 -5.45
N GLY A 12 15.28 -10.45 -4.22
CA GLY A 12 16.08 -10.21 -3.02
C GLY A 12 16.41 -8.75 -2.68
N VAL A 13 15.53 -7.79 -2.98
CA VAL A 13 15.76 -6.37 -2.67
C VAL A 13 15.60 -6.06 -1.18
N SER A 14 16.38 -5.08 -0.68
CA SER A 14 16.30 -4.56 0.68
C SER A 14 16.47 -3.04 0.68
N PHE A 15 15.62 -2.33 1.41
CA PHE A 15 15.70 -0.89 1.60
C PHE A 15 14.96 -0.49 2.89
N SER A 16 15.26 0.70 3.40
CA SER A 16 14.56 1.33 4.53
C SER A 16 14.08 2.71 4.12
N VAL A 17 12.96 3.15 4.67
CA VAL A 17 12.43 4.50 4.51
C VAL A 17 12.24 5.11 5.89
N GLY A 18 12.91 6.22 6.15
CA GLY A 18 12.84 6.95 7.42
C GLY A 18 11.53 7.70 7.60
N LYS A 19 11.24 8.09 8.84
CA LYS A 19 10.07 8.93 9.16
C LYS A 19 10.19 10.27 8.44
N GLY A 20 9.17 10.62 7.65
CA GLY A 20 9.14 11.87 6.87
C GLY A 20 9.99 11.85 5.60
N GLU A 21 10.63 10.72 5.28
CA GLU A 21 11.40 10.58 4.05
C GLU A 21 10.48 10.33 2.85
N CYS A 22 10.81 10.97 1.71
CA CYS A 22 10.17 10.70 0.43
C CYS A 22 11.14 9.92 -0.46
N VAL A 23 10.80 8.68 -0.78
CA VAL A 23 11.66 7.78 -1.57
C VAL A 23 11.02 7.49 -2.92
N GLY A 24 11.80 7.68 -3.99
CA GLY A 24 11.43 7.34 -5.35
C GLY A 24 12.02 6.00 -5.78
N LEU A 25 11.17 5.09 -6.26
CA LEU A 25 11.61 3.84 -6.90
C LEU A 25 11.50 3.97 -8.43
N VAL A 26 12.65 4.07 -9.10
CA VAL A 26 12.75 4.29 -10.56
C VAL A 26 13.30 3.05 -11.28
N GLY A 27 13.05 2.94 -12.59
CA GLY A 27 13.48 1.82 -13.43
C GLY A 27 12.61 1.61 -14.66
N GLY A 28 13.06 0.81 -15.62
CA GLY A 28 12.34 0.52 -16.87
C GLY A 28 11.03 -0.24 -16.71
N SER A 29 10.21 -0.32 -17.76
CA SER A 29 8.99 -1.14 -17.75
C SER A 29 9.33 -2.59 -17.39
N GLY A 30 8.50 -3.23 -16.55
CA GLY A 30 8.73 -4.61 -16.11
C GLY A 30 9.75 -4.82 -14.99
N SER A 31 10.46 -3.78 -14.52
CA SER A 31 11.51 -3.91 -13.49
C SER A 31 11.03 -4.24 -12.06
N GLY A 32 9.74 -4.58 -11.87
CA GLY A 32 9.21 -4.95 -10.56
C GLY A 32 8.80 -3.80 -9.62
N LYS A 33 8.79 -2.54 -10.06
CA LYS A 33 8.39 -1.38 -9.22
C LYS A 33 6.99 -1.51 -8.64
N THR A 34 6.00 -1.75 -9.51
CA THR A 34 4.59 -1.91 -9.11
C THR A 34 4.41 -3.14 -8.22
N THR A 35 5.14 -4.24 -8.51
CA THR A 35 5.13 -5.44 -7.64
C THR A 35 5.69 -5.12 -6.26
N THR A 36 6.79 -4.38 -6.17
CA THR A 36 7.40 -3.94 -4.91
C THR A 36 6.43 -3.09 -4.08
N GLY A 37 5.82 -2.07 -4.71
CA GLY A 37 4.81 -1.23 -4.03
C GLY A 37 3.60 -2.03 -3.54
N ARG A 38 3.12 -3.01 -4.33
CA ARG A 38 2.01 -3.90 -3.93
C ARG A 38 2.39 -4.84 -2.79
N CYS A 39 3.64 -5.30 -2.72
CA CYS A 39 4.11 -6.10 -1.58
C CYS A 39 4.05 -5.28 -0.28
N VAL A 40 4.54 -4.03 -0.31
CA VAL A 40 4.50 -3.12 0.84
C VAL A 40 3.07 -2.89 1.32
N THR A 41 2.12 -2.66 0.41
CA THR A 41 0.71 -2.40 0.77
C THR A 41 -0.13 -3.66 1.02
N GLY A 42 0.47 -4.85 0.92
CA GLY A 42 -0.20 -6.12 1.19
C GLY A 42 -1.11 -6.63 0.06
N LEU A 43 -1.03 -6.01 -1.12
CA LEU A 43 -1.81 -6.36 -2.31
C LEU A 43 -1.13 -7.43 -3.19
N HIS A 44 0.00 -7.96 -2.74
CA HIS A 44 0.70 -9.06 -3.40
C HIS A 44 1.21 -10.05 -2.35
N SER A 45 0.43 -11.11 -2.10
CA SER A 45 0.68 -12.09 -1.05
C SER A 45 1.76 -13.12 -1.40
N ASN A 46 2.07 -13.32 -2.68
CA ASN A 46 3.15 -14.22 -3.12
C ASN A 46 4.53 -13.53 -2.99
N ALA A 47 4.85 -13.14 -1.76
CA ALA A 47 6.07 -12.47 -1.39
C ALA A 47 6.68 -13.12 -0.14
N SER A 48 8.01 -13.08 -0.04
CA SER A 48 8.77 -13.63 1.07
C SER A 48 9.90 -12.70 1.51
N GLY A 49 10.33 -12.87 2.76
CA GLY A 49 11.25 -11.97 3.45
C GLY A 49 10.56 -11.28 4.63
N SER A 50 11.06 -10.11 5.01
CA SER A 50 10.54 -9.33 6.14
C SER A 50 10.05 -7.96 5.66
N LEU A 51 8.87 -7.55 6.14
CA LEU A 51 8.37 -6.18 6.02
C LEU A 51 8.14 -5.66 7.43
N LEU A 52 8.83 -4.56 7.78
CA LEU A 52 8.69 -3.90 9.08
C LEU A 52 8.08 -2.52 8.88
N PHE A 53 7.12 -2.17 9.72
CA PHE A 53 6.56 -0.83 9.82
C PHE A 53 6.61 -0.38 11.28
N GLU A 54 7.29 0.73 11.55
CA GLU A 54 7.53 1.23 12.91
C GLU A 54 8.03 0.15 13.90
N GLY A 55 8.91 -0.74 13.41
CA GLY A 55 9.48 -1.84 14.20
C GLY A 55 8.61 -3.11 14.29
N HIS A 56 7.40 -3.10 13.74
CA HIS A 56 6.47 -4.24 13.80
C HIS A 56 6.43 -5.01 12.49
N SER A 57 6.35 -6.35 12.58
CA SER A 57 6.24 -7.21 11.40
C SER A 57 4.88 -7.09 10.74
N MET A 58 4.88 -6.88 9.43
CA MET A 58 3.69 -6.69 8.61
C MET A 58 3.46 -7.88 7.68
N PRO A 59 2.25 -8.46 7.66
CA PRO A 59 1.89 -9.48 6.67
C PRO A 59 1.92 -8.93 5.23
N PHE A 60 2.36 -9.76 4.28
CA PHE A 60 2.28 -9.45 2.85
C PHE A 60 0.87 -9.61 2.26
N ALA A 61 -0.06 -10.24 2.99
CA ALA A 61 -1.45 -10.37 2.60
C ALA A 61 -2.32 -9.37 3.37
N VAL A 62 -3.06 -8.52 2.65
CA VAL A 62 -3.97 -7.51 3.22
C VAL A 62 -5.05 -8.13 4.11
N SER A 63 -5.50 -9.35 3.79
CA SER A 63 -6.49 -10.10 4.59
C SER A 63 -5.99 -10.52 5.97
N SER A 64 -4.68 -10.50 6.19
CA SER A 64 -4.04 -10.85 7.46
C SER A 64 -3.64 -9.61 8.28
N ARG A 65 -3.95 -8.40 7.80
CA ARG A 65 -3.61 -7.14 8.46
C ARG A 65 -4.71 -6.68 9.41
N SER A 66 -4.34 -6.07 10.52
CA SER A 66 -5.28 -5.43 11.43
C SER A 66 -5.89 -4.16 10.82
N LYS A 67 -6.98 -3.63 11.40
CA LYS A 67 -7.54 -2.34 10.96
C LYS A 67 -6.52 -1.19 11.06
N ALA A 68 -5.67 -1.21 12.09
CA ALA A 68 -4.63 -0.21 12.28
C ALA A 68 -3.60 -0.26 11.14
N ASP A 69 -3.12 -1.45 10.80
CA ASP A 69 -2.17 -1.68 9.70
C ASP A 69 -2.72 -1.22 8.35
N LEU A 70 -4.00 -1.50 8.10
CA LEU A 70 -4.69 -1.07 6.89
C LEU A 70 -4.79 0.45 6.82
N SER A 71 -5.09 1.11 7.94
CA SER A 71 -5.19 2.58 7.99
C SER A 71 -3.83 3.28 7.82
N ALA A 72 -2.74 2.62 8.20
CA ALA A 72 -1.39 3.17 8.15
C ALA A 72 -0.76 3.17 6.74
N MET A 73 -1.22 2.29 5.83
CA MET A 73 -0.66 2.14 4.49
C MET A 73 -1.74 2.29 3.42
N GLN A 74 -1.62 3.31 2.58
CA GLN A 74 -2.56 3.59 1.49
C GLN A 74 -1.84 3.58 0.15
N ILE A 75 -2.55 3.22 -0.92
CA ILE A 75 -2.01 3.18 -2.28
C ILE A 75 -2.89 3.98 -3.22
N VAL A 76 -2.25 4.74 -4.10
CA VAL A 76 -2.89 5.35 -5.26
C VAL A 76 -2.54 4.50 -6.48
N PHE A 77 -3.55 3.94 -7.14
CA PHE A 77 -3.32 3.08 -8.30
C PHE A 77 -3.00 3.89 -9.56
N GLN A 78 -2.15 3.35 -10.43
CA GLN A 78 -1.77 3.99 -11.69
C GLN A 78 -2.95 4.20 -12.66
N ASN A 79 -3.99 3.36 -12.58
CA ASN A 79 -5.20 3.47 -13.39
C ASN A 79 -6.37 3.92 -12.51
N PRO A 80 -6.62 5.23 -12.38
CA PRO A 80 -7.63 5.76 -11.46
C PRO A 80 -9.05 5.36 -11.86
N ASP A 81 -9.32 5.16 -13.16
CA ASP A 81 -10.65 4.86 -13.68
C ASP A 81 -11.24 3.56 -13.12
N ARG A 82 -10.38 2.59 -12.77
CA ARG A 82 -10.81 1.33 -12.14
C ARG A 82 -10.98 1.43 -10.63
N SER A 83 -10.53 2.52 -10.02
CA SER A 83 -10.61 2.75 -8.57
C SER A 83 -11.79 3.64 -8.16
N LEU A 84 -12.39 4.35 -9.12
CA LEU A 84 -13.56 5.19 -8.90
C LEU A 84 -14.84 4.39 -9.09
N ASN A 85 -15.82 4.60 -8.21
CA ASN A 85 -17.17 4.08 -8.37
C ASN A 85 -18.02 5.13 -9.12
N PRO A 86 -18.48 4.88 -10.36
CA PRO A 86 -19.28 5.85 -11.11
C PRO A 86 -20.60 6.23 -10.44
N LYS A 87 -21.05 5.42 -9.46
CA LYS A 87 -22.25 5.69 -8.66
C LYS A 87 -21.98 6.60 -7.45
N GLU A 88 -20.73 6.97 -7.20
CA GLU A 88 -20.34 7.86 -6.10
C GLU A 88 -19.84 9.20 -6.63
N SER A 89 -20.22 10.28 -5.97
CA SER A 89 -19.65 11.60 -6.26
C SER A 89 -18.21 11.68 -5.77
N ILE A 90 -17.47 12.66 -6.32
CA ILE A 90 -16.12 12.99 -5.85
C ILE A 90 -16.12 13.29 -4.35
N ALA A 91 -17.09 14.08 -3.88
CA ALA A 91 -17.22 14.41 -2.46
C ALA A 91 -17.46 13.16 -1.59
N GLN A 92 -18.29 12.23 -2.05
CA GLN A 92 -18.52 10.96 -1.34
C GLN A 92 -17.26 10.11 -1.27
N SER A 93 -16.51 10.03 -2.37
CA SER A 93 -15.25 9.27 -2.45
C SER A 93 -14.19 9.80 -1.47
N ILE A 94 -14.02 11.13 -1.42
CA ILE A 94 -13.09 11.79 -0.48
C ILE A 94 -13.58 11.59 0.97
N ALA A 95 -14.87 11.84 1.24
CA ALA A 95 -15.41 11.71 2.58
C ALA A 95 -15.39 10.27 3.11
N ARG A 96 -15.47 9.26 2.24
CA ARG A 96 -15.29 7.84 2.59
C ARG A 96 -13.87 7.58 3.08
N ALA A 97 -12.84 8.06 2.36
CA ALA A 97 -11.45 7.90 2.77
C ALA A 97 -11.16 8.56 4.14
N VAL A 98 -11.69 9.76 4.38
CA VAL A 98 -11.54 10.48 5.66
C VAL A 98 -12.19 9.73 6.82
N ARG A 99 -13.34 9.08 6.60
CA ARG A 99 -14.02 8.25 7.61
C ARG A 99 -13.25 6.96 7.92
N LEU A 100 -12.74 6.28 6.90
CA LEU A 100 -12.03 5.00 7.06
C LEU A 100 -10.68 5.13 7.77
N THR A 101 -10.07 6.31 7.68
CA THR A 101 -8.78 6.64 8.31
C THR A 101 -8.92 7.22 9.71
N GLY A 102 -10.15 7.41 10.21
CA GLY A 102 -10.40 8.04 11.51
C GLY A 102 -10.02 9.53 11.57
N LEU A 103 -9.66 10.14 10.43
CA LEU A 103 -9.36 11.58 10.31
C LEU A 103 -10.59 12.44 10.63
N ALA A 104 -11.81 11.92 10.37
CA ALA A 104 -13.06 12.58 10.72
C ALA A 104 -13.22 12.82 12.23
N ASP A 105 -12.74 11.89 13.07
CA ASP A 105 -12.84 12.00 14.53
C ASP A 105 -11.77 12.94 15.11
N ARG A 106 -10.60 13.03 14.45
CA ARG A 106 -9.52 13.97 14.83
C ARG A 106 -9.85 15.42 14.53
N ALA A 107 -10.69 15.69 13.53
CA ALA A 107 -11.13 17.05 13.18
C ALA A 107 -12.20 17.62 14.13
N ARG A 108 -12.71 16.84 15.10
CA ARG A 108 -13.67 17.29 16.14
C ARG A 108 -13.01 17.69 17.46
N VAL A 109 -11.68 17.66 17.55
CA VAL A 109 -10.93 18.22 18.68
C VAL A 109 -10.33 19.54 18.20
N GLY A 110 -11.10 20.61 18.35
CA GLY A 110 -10.78 21.99 17.99
C GLY A 110 -11.96 22.89 18.28
#